data_AF-A0A9Q0G1N7-F1
#
_entry.id   AF-A0A9Q0G1N7-F1
#
_cell.length_a   1.000
_cell.length_b   1.000
_cell.length_c   1.000
_cell.angle_alpha   90.00
_cell.angle_beta   90.00
_cell.angle_gamma   90.00
#
_symmetry.space_group_name_H-M   'P 1'
#
loop_
_entity.id
_entity.type
_entity.pdbx_description
1 polymer ?
#
loop_
_entity_poly.entity_id
_entity_poly.type
_entity_poly.pdbx_seq_one_letter_code
_entity_poly.pdbx_strand_id
1 'polypeptide(L)'
;MAKHCLLLCSLFLLATTAAYGGRLGGWQPISSSDPHVKAIGRFAVHTHNATLEFDSVLKAERQVVSGYKYRLVLAAVDGGEGRTKHYQAIVYEKGWNHKLLSFKPLLKSF
;
A
#
# COMPACT_ATOMS: atom_id res chain seq x y z
N MET A 1 -19.23 -59.80 20.55
CA MET A 1 -18.41 -58.79 21.25
C MET A 1 -17.97 -57.76 20.21
N ALA A 2 -18.70 -56.65 20.14
CA ALA A 2 -18.60 -55.63 19.11
C ALA A 2 -19.35 -54.40 19.67
N LYS A 3 -18.93 -53.14 19.58
CA LYS A 3 -17.73 -52.48 19.07
C LYS A 3 -17.59 -51.22 19.93
N HIS A 4 -16.36 -50.85 20.26
CA HIS A 4 -16.03 -49.66 21.03
C HIS A 4 -16.59 -48.42 20.33
N CYS A 5 -17.67 -47.89 20.89
CA CYS A 5 -18.21 -46.58 20.58
C CYS A 5 -17.33 -45.54 21.29
N LEU A 6 -17.12 -44.39 20.64
CA LEU A 6 -16.31 -43.23 21.06
C LEU A 6 -14.87 -43.23 20.54
N LEU A 7 -14.73 -42.86 19.26
CA LEU A 7 -13.54 -42.15 18.78
C LEU A 7 -13.95 -40.73 18.35
N LEU A 8 -13.44 -39.79 19.13
CA LEU A 8 -13.38 -38.36 18.89
C LEU A 8 -12.72 -38.06 17.53
N CYS A 9 -13.48 -37.53 16.59
CA CYS A 9 -12.95 -36.81 15.44
C CYS A 9 -13.83 -35.60 15.12
N SER A 10 -13.96 -34.67 16.07
CA SER A 10 -14.37 -33.30 15.78
C SER A 10 -13.18 -32.58 15.13
N LEU A 11 -12.96 -32.86 13.83
CA LEU A 11 -11.97 -32.17 13.03
C LEU A 11 -12.49 -30.77 12.72
N PHE A 12 -11.79 -29.78 13.26
CA PHE A 12 -11.91 -28.36 12.97
C PHE A 12 -11.93 -28.10 11.46
N LEU A 13 -13.01 -27.49 10.97
CA LEU A 13 -13.01 -26.74 9.71
C LEU A 13 -13.32 -25.28 10.05
N LEU A 14 -12.29 -24.58 10.54
CA LEU A 14 -12.28 -23.13 10.58
C LEU A 14 -12.08 -22.64 9.14
N ALA A 15 -13.16 -22.60 8.35
CA ALA A 15 -13.16 -21.85 7.10
C ALA A 15 -13.29 -20.37 7.43
N THR A 16 -12.18 -19.72 7.79
CA THR A 16 -12.10 -18.26 7.75
C THR A 16 -12.13 -17.85 6.29
N THR A 17 -13.33 -17.71 5.72
CA THR A 17 -13.49 -16.86 4.56
C THR A 17 -13.16 -15.45 5.03
N ALA A 18 -11.89 -15.04 4.87
CA ALA A 18 -11.54 -13.64 4.83
C ALA A 18 -12.33 -13.08 3.65
N ALA A 19 -13.52 -12.55 3.94
CA ALA A 19 -14.33 -11.85 2.97
C ALA A 19 -13.47 -10.67 2.51
N TYR A 20 -12.80 -10.82 1.36
CA TYR A 20 -12.27 -9.72 0.56
C TYR A 20 -13.46 -8.96 -0.05
N GLY A 21 -14.38 -8.52 0.80
CA GLY A 21 -15.46 -7.60 0.49
C GLY A 21 -14.89 -6.20 0.43
N GLY A 22 -14.05 -5.94 -0.58
CA GLY A 22 -13.58 -4.61 -0.86
C GLY A 22 -14.78 -3.72 -1.18
N ARG A 23 -15.13 -2.79 -0.27
CA ARG A 23 -16.13 -1.74 -0.54
C ARG A 23 -15.78 -1.07 -1.87
N LEU A 24 -16.67 -1.18 -2.85
CA LEU A 24 -16.55 -0.50 -4.13
C LEU A 24 -16.38 1.01 -3.86
N GLY A 25 -15.29 1.60 -4.39
CA GLY A 25 -14.96 3.02 -4.23
C GLY A 25 -14.12 3.40 -2.99
N GLY A 26 -13.79 2.46 -2.11
CA GLY A 26 -12.88 2.68 -0.97
C GLY A 26 -11.40 2.61 -1.34
N TRP A 27 -10.53 2.98 -0.40
CA TRP A 27 -9.10 2.63 -0.48
C TRP A 27 -8.94 1.13 -0.33
N GLN A 28 -8.26 0.50 -1.27
CA GLN A 28 -7.95 -0.92 -1.27
C GLN A 28 -6.45 -1.12 -1.23
N PRO A 29 -5.91 -2.00 -0.38
CA PRO A 29 -4.48 -2.31 -0.37
C PRO A 29 -4.08 -2.89 -1.73
N ILE A 30 -2.91 -2.47 -2.22
CA ILE A 30 -2.28 -3.00 -3.43
C ILE A 30 -0.82 -3.35 -3.11
N SER A 31 -0.17 -4.09 -4.01
CA SER A 31 1.24 -4.42 -3.82
C SER A 31 2.12 -3.17 -3.88
N SER A 32 2.91 -2.93 -2.84
CA SER A 32 3.94 -1.89 -2.84
C SER A 32 5.17 -2.26 -3.68
N SER A 33 5.35 -3.56 -3.99
CA SER A 33 6.43 -4.04 -4.83
C SER A 33 6.14 -3.92 -6.33
N ASP A 34 4.90 -3.61 -6.71
CA ASP A 34 4.47 -3.42 -8.09
C ASP A 34 5.32 -2.33 -8.79
N PRO A 35 5.91 -2.62 -9.97
CA PRO A 35 6.74 -1.66 -10.70
C PRO A 35 6.03 -0.33 -11.03
N HIS A 36 4.73 -0.37 -11.32
CA HIS A 36 3.92 0.81 -11.59
C HIS A 36 3.75 1.66 -10.33
N VAL A 37 3.48 1.01 -9.20
CA VAL A 37 3.38 1.69 -7.89
C VAL A 37 4.72 2.34 -7.51
N LYS A 38 5.85 1.66 -7.76
CA LYS A 38 7.19 2.25 -7.57
C LYS A 38 7.44 3.44 -8.51
N ALA A 39 6.96 3.38 -9.75
CA ALA A 39 7.05 4.51 -10.67
C ALA A 39 6.24 5.73 -10.17
N ILE A 40 5.03 5.50 -9.65
CA ILE A 40 4.21 6.54 -9.02
C ILE A 40 4.89 7.10 -7.76
N GLY A 41 5.53 6.25 -6.96
CA GLY A 41 6.33 6.66 -5.80
C GLY A 41 7.49 7.57 -6.19
N ARG A 42 8.27 7.19 -7.21
CA ARG A 42 9.35 8.03 -7.78
C ARG A 42 8.83 9.36 -8.28
N PHE A 43 7.73 9.34 -9.04
CA PHE A 43 7.06 10.56 -9.51
C PHE A 43 6.70 11.47 -8.33
N ALA A 44 6.12 10.93 -7.25
CA ALA A 44 5.70 11.72 -6.09
C ALA A 44 6.87 12.40 -5.38
N VAL A 45 7.97 11.67 -5.13
CA VAL A 45 9.16 12.23 -4.47
C VAL A 45 9.78 13.31 -5.35
N HIS A 46 10.05 12.99 -6.63
CA HIS A 46 10.68 13.93 -7.56
C HIS A 46 9.85 15.21 -7.75
N THR A 47 8.53 15.08 -7.85
CA THR A 47 7.61 16.22 -8.01
C THR A 47 7.57 17.10 -6.75
N HIS A 48 7.70 16.52 -5.56
CA HIS A 48 7.67 17.27 -4.31
C HIS A 48 8.96 18.05 -4.08
N ASN A 49 10.11 17.37 -4.19
CA ASN A 49 11.41 17.98 -3.98
C ASN A 49 12.49 17.17 -4.70
N ALA A 50 13.22 17.82 -5.60
CA ALA A 50 14.30 17.21 -6.38
C ALA A 50 15.52 16.82 -5.53
N THR A 51 15.67 17.33 -4.30
CA THR A 51 16.76 16.96 -3.39
C THR A 51 16.45 15.72 -2.56
N LEU A 52 15.20 15.23 -2.59
CA LEU A 52 14.83 13.96 -1.97
C LEU A 52 15.08 12.82 -2.97
N GLU A 53 15.74 11.78 -2.50
CA GLU A 53 15.96 10.57 -3.28
C GLU A 53 14.90 9.53 -2.90
N PHE A 54 14.18 9.01 -3.89
CA PHE A 54 13.23 7.93 -3.67
C PHE A 54 13.98 6.66 -3.27
N ASP A 55 13.61 6.06 -2.13
CA ASP A 55 14.13 4.77 -1.70
C ASP A 55 13.13 3.64 -2.02
N SER A 56 11.95 3.68 -1.38
CA SER A 56 10.99 2.58 -1.48
C SER A 56 9.54 2.99 -1.21
N VAL A 57 8.60 2.14 -1.63
CA VAL A 57 7.19 2.21 -1.23
C VAL A 57 6.98 1.21 -0.10
N LEU A 58 6.65 1.70 1.09
CA LEU A 58 6.43 0.87 2.29
C LEU A 58 5.01 0.32 2.34
N LYS A 59 4.02 1.14 1.94
CA LYS A 59 2.60 0.77 1.86
C LYS A 59 1.95 1.43 0.66
N ALA A 60 1.01 0.74 0.04
CA ALA A 60 0.30 1.25 -1.11
C ALA A 60 -1.18 0.86 -1.04
N GLU A 61 -2.03 1.85 -1.31
CA GLU A 61 -3.47 1.65 -1.47
C GLU A 61 -3.95 2.39 -2.72
N ARG A 62 -4.97 1.85 -3.37
CA ARG A 62 -5.62 2.46 -4.53
C ARG A 62 -7.09 2.70 -4.27
N GLN A 63 -7.58 3.85 -4.71
CA GLN A 63 -9.00 4.18 -4.77
C GLN A 63 -9.41 4.40 -6.21
N VAL A 64 -10.51 3.76 -6.62
CA VAL A 64 -11.13 3.99 -7.94
C VAL A 64 -12.02 5.22 -7.87
N VAL A 65 -11.83 6.16 -8.80
CA VAL A 65 -12.64 7.36 -9.02
C VAL A 65 -12.94 7.47 -10.54
N SER A 66 -12.93 8.66 -11.16
CA SER A 66 -12.90 8.82 -12.63
C SER A 66 -11.52 8.50 -13.27
N GLY A 67 -10.71 7.72 -12.55
CA GLY A 67 -9.29 7.41 -12.68
C GLY A 67 -8.84 6.65 -11.43
N TYR A 68 -7.58 6.75 -11.05
CA TYR A 68 -7.07 6.14 -9.81
C TYR A 68 -6.45 7.19 -8.91
N LYS A 69 -6.72 7.09 -7.60
CA LYS A 69 -5.86 7.70 -6.58
C LYS A 69 -5.00 6.62 -5.96
N TYR A 70 -3.73 6.93 -5.74
CA TYR A 70 -2.78 6.10 -5.01
C TYR A 70 -2.44 6.81 -3.71
N ARG A 71 -2.61 6.13 -2.57
CA ARG A 71 -2.14 6.57 -1.26
C ARG A 71 -0.92 5.73 -0.92
N LEU A 72 0.24 6.37 -0.89
CA LEU A 72 1.52 5.72 -0.72
C LEU A 72 2.16 6.18 0.59
N VAL A 73 2.72 5.23 1.33
CA VAL A 73 3.73 5.51 2.35
C VAL A 73 5.09 5.26 1.71
N LEU A 74 5.93 6.29 1.68
CA LEU A 74 7.20 6.31 0.99
C LEU A 74 8.34 6.44 1.99
N ALA A 75 9.45 5.77 1.71
CA ALA A 75 10.76 6.11 2.26
C ALA A 75 11.51 6.95 1.22
N ALA A 76 12.11 8.05 1.67
CA ALA A 76 12.97 8.87 0.83
C ALA A 76 14.14 9.40 1.66
N VAL A 77 15.31 9.50 1.03
CA VAL A 77 16.54 9.98 1.66
C VAL A 77 16.67 11.47 1.38
N ASP A 78 16.92 12.25 2.43
CA ASP A 78 17.27 13.65 2.31
C ASP A 78 18.75 13.78 1.93
N GLY A 79 19.06 14.18 0.70
CA GLY A 79 20.43 14.26 0.20
C GLY A 79 21.34 15.20 1.00
N GLY A 80 20.77 16.14 1.77
CA GLY A 80 21.53 17.02 2.64
C GLY A 80 21.90 16.40 3.99
N GLU A 81 21.06 15.51 4.54
CA GLU A 81 21.24 14.93 5.88
C GLU A 81 21.65 13.45 5.85
N GLY A 82 21.52 12.77 4.70
CA GLY A 82 21.75 11.32 4.55
C GLY A 82 20.76 10.46 5.34
N ARG A 83 19.65 11.04 5.81
CA ARG A 83 18.66 10.34 6.65
C ARG A 83 17.44 9.95 5.84
N THR A 84 17.02 8.70 6.01
CA THR A 84 15.73 8.24 5.49
C THR A 84 14.59 8.81 6.33
N LYS A 85 13.68 9.52 5.67
CA LYS A 85 12.43 10.05 6.25
C LYS A 85 11.25 9.38 5.57
N HIS A 86 10.11 9.33 6.27
CA HIS A 86 8.89 8.72 5.73
C HIS A 86 7.87 9.78 5.37
N TYR A 87 7.12 9.52 4.30
CA TYR A 87 6.15 10.45 3.76
C TYR A 87 4.87 9.74 3.35
N GLN A 88 3.73 10.41 3.47
CA GLN A 88 2.51 10.01 2.80
C GLN A 88 2.33 10.86 1.55
N ALA A 89 2.20 10.18 0.41
CA ALA A 89 1.84 10.82 -0.85
C ALA A 89 0.44 10.39 -1.30
N ILE A 90 -0.30 11.31 -1.90
CA ILE A 90 -1.51 11.01 -2.68
C ILE A 90 -1.26 11.45 -4.11
N VAL A 91 -1.30 10.51 -5.05
CA VAL A 91 -1.15 10.77 -6.48
C VAL A 91 -2.43 10.40 -7.20
N TYR A 92 -2.88 11.25 -8.10
CA TYR A 92 -3.95 10.96 -9.04
C TYR A 92 -3.40 10.57 -10.40
N GLU A 93 -3.97 9.54 -11.00
CA GLU A 93 -3.64 9.00 -12.31
C GLU A 93 -4.89 8.89 -13.18
N LYS A 94 -4.80 9.38 -14.42
CA LYS A 94 -5.81 9.15 -15.46
C LYS A 94 -5.14 9.07 -16.83
N GLY A 95 -5.16 7.88 -17.43
CA GLY A 95 -4.41 7.60 -18.66
C GLY A 95 -2.90 7.76 -18.41
N TRP A 96 -2.24 8.55 -19.23
CA TRP A 96 -0.81 8.89 -19.11
C TRP A 96 -0.52 10.09 -18.20
N ASN A 97 -1.54 10.69 -17.57
CA ASN A 97 -1.36 11.87 -16.73
C ASN A 97 -1.25 11.49 -15.25
N HIS A 98 -0.22 12.03 -14.59
CA HIS A 98 -0.03 11.96 -13.15
C HIS A 98 -0.10 13.33 -12.50
N LYS A 99 -0.72 13.43 -11.32
CA LYS A 99 -0.77 14.66 -10.54
C LYS A 99 -0.56 14.36 -9.05
N LEU A 100 0.45 14.98 -8.45
CA LEU A 100 0.64 14.96 -7.01
C LEU A 100 -0.44 15.80 -6.35
N LEU A 101 -1.27 15.18 -5.51
CA LEU A 101 -2.34 15.86 -4.76
C LEU A 101 -1.90 16.26 -3.35
N SER A 102 -1.03 15.46 -2.71
CA SER A 102 -0.50 15.76 -1.39
C SER A 102 0.80 15.00 -1.15
N PHE A 103 1.71 15.61 -0.40
CA PHE A 103 2.94 14.99 0.09
C PHE A 103 3.21 15.54 1.50
N LYS A 104 3.25 14.67 2.51
CA LYS A 104 3.37 15.08 3.92
C LYS A 104 4.36 14.20 4.67
N PRO A 105 5.23 14.75 5.53
CA PRO A 105 6.07 13.94 6.39
C PRO A 105 5.22 13.12 7.37
N LEU A 106 5.69 11.91 7.68
CA LEU A 106 5.10 11.04 8.68
C LEU A 106 5.99 11.04 9.92
N LEU A 107 5.38 11.31 11.08
CA LEU A 107 6.07 11.38 12.37
C LEU A 107 6.43 9.99 12.94
N LYS A 108 5.89 8.91 12.35
CA LYS A 108 6.15 7.53 12.76
C LYS A 108 6.85 6.76 11.64
N SER A 109 7.93 6.10 12.00
CA SER A 109 8.55 5.01 11.24
C SER A 109 7.68 3.75 11.32
N PHE A 110 7.62 2.98 10.24
CA PHE A 110 6.80 1.77 10.11
C PHE A 110 7.62 0.50 10.23
#